data_AF-A0A7N8WPL1-F1
#
_entry.id   AF-A0A7N8WPL1-F1
#
_cell.length_a   1.000
_cell.length_b   1.000
_cell.length_c   1.000
_cell.angle_alpha   90.00
_cell.angle_beta   90.00
_cell.angle_gamma   90.00
#
_symmetry.space_group_name_H-M   'P 1'
#
loop_
_entity.id
_entity.type
_entity.pdbx_description
1 polymer ?
#
loop_
_entity_poly.entity_id
_entity_poly.type
_entity_poly.pdbx_seq_one_letter_code
_entity_poly.pdbx_strand_id
1 'polypeptide(L)'
;MSGQSITDRIAAAQHSMTGSAINKAVCKATTHEVSGPKKKHLDYLIHCTNEMNVNIPQLADTLFERTANSSWVVVFKALITTHHLMMYGNERFIQYLASRNTLFNLNNFLDKGSPIVVKCL
;
A
#
# COMPACT_ATOMS: atom_id res chain seq x y z
N MET A 1 18.32 13.52 3.70
CA MET A 1 18.38 12.56 4.83
C MET A 1 17.04 11.87 4.97
N SER A 2 17.03 10.55 5.19
CA SER A 2 15.85 9.67 5.08
C SER A 2 14.74 10.03 6.09
N GLY A 3 13.69 10.71 5.61
CA GLY A 3 12.48 11.07 6.38
C GLY A 3 11.51 9.90 6.63
N GLN A 4 12.00 8.66 6.58
CA GLN A 4 11.19 7.47 6.82
C GLN A 4 11.17 7.13 8.31
N SER A 5 9.98 6.93 8.88
CA SER A 5 9.77 6.59 10.29
C SER A 5 10.52 5.32 10.67
N ILE A 6 10.92 5.21 11.95
CA ILE A 6 11.54 4.00 12.50
C ILE A 6 10.62 2.78 12.32
N THR A 7 9.31 2.96 12.49
CA THR A 7 8.30 1.92 12.26
C THR A 7 8.30 1.42 10.81
N ASP A 8 8.44 2.32 9.84
CA ASP A 8 8.52 1.97 8.42
C ASP A 8 9.80 1.19 8.11
N ARG A 9 10.91 1.51 8.78
CA ARG A 9 12.18 0.81 8.60
C ARG A 9 12.13 -0.61 9.17
N ILE A 10 11.52 -0.80 10.33
CA ILE A 10 11.35 -2.12 10.96
C ILE A 10 10.44 -3.00 10.08
N ALA A 11 9.30 -2.48 9.61
CA ALA A 11 8.42 -3.22 8.70
C ALA A 11 9.14 -3.61 7.39
N ALA A 12 9.87 -2.68 6.78
CA ALA A 12 10.65 -2.96 5.58
C ALA A 12 11.78 -3.98 5.82
N ALA A 13 12.38 -4.00 7.02
CA ALA A 13 13.38 -4.97 7.41
C ALA A 13 12.76 -6.36 7.63
N GLN A 14 11.61 -6.45 8.32
CA GLN A 14 10.86 -7.70 8.50
C GLN A 14 10.51 -8.36 7.17
N HIS A 15 10.02 -7.58 6.19
CA HIS A 15 9.74 -8.10 4.85
C HIS A 15 10.99 -8.42 4.02
N SER A 16 12.15 -7.87 4.39
CA SER A 16 13.43 -8.32 3.83
C SER A 16 13.85 -9.68 4.40
N MET A 17 13.44 -10.00 5.64
CA MET A 17 13.68 -11.33 6.25
C MET A 17 12.70 -12.40 5.72
N THR A 18 11.48 -12.03 5.32
CA THR A 18 10.54 -12.94 4.65
C THR A 18 10.69 -13.00 3.12
N GLY A 19 11.62 -12.22 2.53
CA GLY A 19 12.00 -12.31 1.11
C GLY A 19 11.01 -11.76 0.07
N SER A 20 9.84 -11.24 0.47
CA SER A 20 8.87 -10.71 -0.50
C SER A 20 9.19 -9.27 -0.91
N ALA A 21 9.76 -9.10 -2.10
CA ALA A 21 10.02 -7.80 -2.72
C ALA A 21 8.74 -6.96 -2.86
N ILE A 22 7.60 -7.62 -3.07
CA ILE A 22 6.27 -7.02 -3.16
C ILE A 22 5.88 -6.37 -1.83
N ASN A 23 5.99 -7.11 -0.71
CA ASN A 23 5.60 -6.57 0.59
C ASN A 23 6.45 -5.35 0.96
N LYS A 24 7.75 -5.42 0.66
CA LYS A 24 8.67 -4.30 0.85
C LYS A 24 8.28 -3.08 0.00
N ALA A 25 7.87 -3.29 -1.25
CA ALA A 25 7.42 -2.21 -2.14
C ALA A 25 6.11 -1.58 -1.64
N VAL A 26 5.14 -2.39 -1.20
CA VAL A 26 3.88 -1.91 -0.62
C VAL A 26 4.14 -1.08 0.64
N CYS A 27 5.00 -1.53 1.57
CA CYS A 27 5.36 -0.75 2.75
C CYS A 27 6.05 0.58 2.38
N LYS A 28 6.90 0.59 1.34
CA LYS A 28 7.54 1.82 0.86
C LYS A 28 6.57 2.79 0.16
N ALA A 29 5.51 2.27 -0.48
CA ALA A 29 4.44 3.09 -1.05
C ALA A 29 3.52 3.68 0.04
N THR A 30 3.38 2.98 1.19
CA THR A 30 2.43 3.27 2.27
C THR A 30 3.13 3.64 3.60
N THR A 31 4.16 4.49 3.51
CA THR A 31 4.87 5.03 4.69
C THR A 31 4.00 6.00 5.47
N HIS A 32 4.39 6.29 6.72
CA HIS A 32 3.74 7.29 7.58
C HIS A 32 4.05 8.75 7.17
N GLU A 33 4.83 8.95 6.10
CA GLU A 33 5.12 10.27 5.54
C GLU A 33 3.84 10.87 4.93
N VAL A 34 3.44 12.06 5.40
CA VAL A 34 2.24 12.81 4.96
C VAL A 34 2.48 13.41 3.57
N SER A 35 2.52 12.53 2.58
CA SER A 35 2.69 12.82 1.16
C SER A 35 2.06 11.69 0.35
N GLY A 36 1.80 11.95 -0.93
CA GLY A 36 1.31 10.91 -1.84
C GLY A 36 2.30 9.73 -1.97
N PRO A 37 1.84 8.52 -2.36
CA PRO A 37 2.75 7.41 -2.66
C PRO A 37 3.78 7.84 -3.71
N LYS A 38 5.06 7.60 -3.45
CA LYS A 38 6.14 8.01 -4.36
C LYS A 38 6.01 7.23 -5.68
N LYS A 39 6.03 7.95 -6.80
CA LYS A 39 5.87 7.40 -8.16
C LYS A 39 6.73 6.15 -8.42
N LYS A 40 8.02 6.17 -8.05
CA LYS A 40 8.93 5.02 -8.19
C LYS A 40 8.44 3.71 -7.55
N HIS A 41 7.63 3.79 -6.48
CA HIS A 41 7.07 2.59 -5.84
C HIS A 41 5.78 2.15 -6.52
N LEU A 42 4.97 3.09 -7.02
CA LEU A 42 3.81 2.79 -7.85
C LEU A 42 4.22 2.12 -9.16
N ASP A 43 5.20 2.68 -9.87
CA ASP A 43 5.72 2.13 -11.13
C ASP A 43 6.24 0.70 -10.94
N TYR A 44 6.95 0.44 -9.84
CA TYR A 44 7.42 -0.90 -9.50
C TYR A 44 6.26 -1.87 -9.23
N LEU A 45 5.23 -1.45 -8.50
CA LEU A 45 4.06 -2.31 -8.23
C LEU A 45 3.25 -2.57 -9.50
N ILE A 46 3.10 -1.59 -10.40
CA ILE A 46 2.50 -1.78 -11.73
C ILE A 46 3.30 -2.82 -12.52
N HIS A 47 4.61 -2.71 -12.54
CA HIS A 47 5.47 -3.69 -13.18
C HIS A 47 5.25 -5.09 -12.59
N CYS A 48 5.22 -5.23 -11.26
CA CYS A 48 4.90 -6.50 -10.60
C CYS A 48 3.54 -7.07 -11.04
N THR A 49 2.51 -6.25 -11.28
CA THR A 49 1.21 -6.76 -11.74
C THR A 49 1.23 -7.35 -13.15
N ASN A 50 2.18 -6.95 -13.99
CA ASN A 50 2.33 -7.45 -15.36
C ASN A 50 3.17 -8.73 -15.44
N GLU A 51 3.96 -9.03 -14.41
CA GLU A 51 4.79 -10.23 -14.36
C GLU A 51 3.94 -11.48 -14.12
N MET A 52 4.06 -12.49 -15.00
CA MET A 52 3.26 -13.71 -14.90
C MET A 52 3.54 -14.56 -13.65
N ASN A 53 4.75 -14.45 -13.11
CA ASN A 53 5.19 -15.21 -11.94
C ASN A 53 4.84 -14.54 -10.61
N VAL A 54 4.25 -13.33 -10.64
CA VAL A 54 3.86 -12.61 -9.43
C VAL A 54 2.50 -13.08 -8.93
N ASN A 55 2.44 -13.35 -7.62
CA ASN A 55 1.20 -13.70 -6.95
C ASN A 55 0.35 -12.44 -6.68
N ILE A 56 -0.61 -12.19 -7.57
CA ILE A 56 -1.57 -11.07 -7.48
C ILE A 56 -2.39 -11.10 -6.17
N PRO A 57 -2.94 -12.24 -5.73
CA PRO A 57 -3.61 -12.33 -4.42
C PRO A 57 -2.75 -11.81 -3.26
N GLN A 58 -1.48 -12.25 -3.18
CA GLN A 58 -0.56 -11.82 -2.12
C GLN A 58 -0.31 -10.31 -2.15
N LEU A 59 -0.18 -9.71 -3.33
CA LEU A 59 -0.03 -8.26 -3.48
C LEU A 59 -1.26 -7.51 -2.93
N ALA A 60 -2.45 -7.97 -3.30
CA ALA A 60 -3.71 -7.36 -2.85
C ALA A 60 -3.92 -7.55 -1.34
N ASP A 61 -3.65 -8.73 -0.81
CA ASP A 61 -3.75 -9.01 0.63
C ASP A 61 -2.80 -8.14 1.44
N THR A 62 -1.57 -7.95 0.96
CA THR A 62 -0.63 -7.03 1.60
C THR A 62 -1.16 -5.59 1.60
N LEU A 63 -1.80 -5.13 0.52
CA LEU A 63 -2.44 -3.80 0.48
C LEU A 63 -3.61 -3.70 1.48
N PHE A 64 -4.43 -4.75 1.59
CA PHE A 64 -5.52 -4.79 2.57
C PHE A 64 -5.00 -4.76 4.01
N GLU A 65 -3.92 -5.47 4.32
CA GLU A 65 -3.27 -5.38 5.63
C GLU A 65 -2.82 -3.94 5.96
N ARG A 66 -2.34 -3.18 4.97
CA ARG A 66 -2.01 -1.75 5.17
C ARG A 66 -3.23 -0.91 5.49
N THR A 67 -4.41 -1.25 4.98
CA THR A 67 -5.66 -0.54 5.30
C THR A 67 -6.20 -0.83 6.71
N ALA A 68 -5.68 -1.87 7.38
CA ALA A 68 -5.98 -2.15 8.79
C ALA A 68 -5.04 -1.41 9.76
N ASN A 69 -4.13 -0.56 9.26
CA ASN A 69 -3.25 0.24 10.10
C ASN A 69 -4.03 1.34 10.83
N SER A 70 -3.58 1.76 12.01
CA SER A 70 -4.22 2.83 12.78
C SER A 70 -3.98 4.23 12.20
N SER A 71 -2.94 4.42 11.39
CA SER A 71 -2.58 5.72 10.82
C SER A 71 -3.38 6.01 9.56
N TRP A 72 -4.10 7.15 9.56
CA TRP A 72 -4.87 7.60 8.39
C TRP A 72 -3.98 7.76 7.15
N VAL A 73 -2.74 8.19 7.31
CA VAL A 73 -1.77 8.40 6.22
C VAL A 73 -1.50 7.07 5.51
N VAL A 74 -1.25 6.01 6.29
CA VAL A 74 -0.95 4.68 5.75
C VAL A 74 -2.17 4.10 5.05
N VAL A 75 -3.34 4.18 5.69
CA VAL A 75 -4.61 3.69 5.14
C VAL A 75 -4.94 4.41 3.84
N PHE A 76 -4.87 5.74 3.83
CA PHE A 76 -5.21 6.54 2.66
C PHE A 76 -4.23 6.28 1.50
N LYS A 77 -2.94 6.14 1.78
CA LYS A 77 -1.94 5.80 0.76
C LYS A 77 -2.15 4.39 0.21
N ALA A 78 -2.56 3.43 1.04
CA ALA A 78 -2.89 2.08 0.57
C ALA A 78 -4.10 2.08 -0.37
N LEU A 79 -5.12 2.89 -0.08
CA LEU A 79 -6.26 3.10 -0.98
C LEU A 79 -5.85 3.76 -2.30
N ILE A 80 -5.03 4.83 -2.25
CA ILE A 80 -4.51 5.50 -3.46
C ILE A 80 -3.70 4.51 -4.29
N THR A 81 -2.79 3.75 -3.67
CA THR A 81 -1.99 2.72 -4.35
C THR A 81 -2.89 1.67 -5.00
N THR A 82 -3.91 1.18 -4.29
CA THR A 82 -4.84 0.19 -4.85
C THR A 82 -5.60 0.75 -6.05
N HIS A 83 -6.14 1.97 -5.95
CA HIS A 83 -6.81 2.64 -7.07
C HIS A 83 -5.87 2.83 -8.27
N HIS A 84 -4.62 3.21 -8.02
CA HIS A 84 -3.63 3.38 -9.08
C HIS A 84 -3.32 2.06 -9.80
N LEU A 85 -3.22 0.95 -9.07
CA LEU A 85 -3.05 -0.38 -9.67
C LEU A 85 -4.28 -0.85 -10.45
N MET A 86 -5.49 -0.47 -10.03
CA MET A 86 -6.71 -0.77 -10.80
C MET A 86 -6.77 -0.03 -12.14
N MET A 87 -6.26 1.21 -12.20
CA MET A 87 -6.33 2.05 -13.40
C MET A 87 -5.16 1.82 -14.37
N TYR A 88 -3.96 1.59 -13.85
CA TYR A 88 -2.72 1.54 -14.64
C TYR A 88 -2.00 0.18 -14.57
N GLY A 89 -2.42 -0.71 -13.68
CA GLY A 89 -1.87 -2.05 -13.56
C GLY A 89 -2.49 -3.04 -14.54
N ASN A 90 -2.07 -4.31 -14.42
CA ASN A 90 -2.62 -5.39 -15.22
C ASN A 90 -4.08 -5.70 -14.83
N GLU A 91 -4.90 -6.08 -15.80
CA GLU A 91 -6.32 -6.43 -15.58
C GLU A 91 -6.52 -7.59 -14.58
N ARG A 92 -5.53 -8.48 -14.42
CA ARG A 92 -5.55 -9.54 -13.41
C ARG A 92 -5.77 -9.00 -12.00
N PHE A 93 -5.25 -7.81 -11.70
CA PHE A 93 -5.41 -7.19 -10.39
C PHE A 93 -6.87 -6.77 -10.16
N ILE A 94 -7.49 -6.05 -11.09
CA ILE A 94 -8.90 -5.65 -10.95
C ILE A 94 -9.85 -6.85 -11.00
N GLN A 95 -9.55 -7.88 -11.79
CA GLN A 95 -10.31 -9.13 -11.82
C GLN A 95 -10.27 -9.85 -10.47
N TYR A 96 -9.11 -9.91 -9.81
CA TYR A 96 -9.00 -10.46 -8.46
C TYR A 96 -9.79 -9.65 -7.43
N LEU A 97 -9.76 -8.31 -7.53
CA LEU A 97 -10.58 -7.48 -6.64
C LEU A 97 -12.08 -7.72 -6.87
N ALA A 98 -12.52 -7.84 -8.12
CA ALA A 98 -13.92 -8.09 -8.46
C ALA A 98 -14.42 -9.47 -7.98
N SER A 99 -13.53 -10.47 -7.82
CA SER A 99 -13.91 -11.80 -7.32
C SER A 99 -14.08 -11.88 -5.81
N ARG A 100 -13.68 -10.83 -5.07
CA ARG A 100 -13.79 -10.79 -3.61
C ARG A 100 -15.12 -10.20 -3.15
N ASN A 101 -15.75 -10.86 -2.18
CA ASN A 101 -17.00 -10.41 -1.54
C ASN A 101 -16.81 -9.20 -0.60
N THR A 102 -15.60 -9.03 -0.07
CA THR A 102 -15.24 -7.89 0.79
C THR A 102 -13.89 -7.36 0.37
N LEU A 103 -13.75 -6.03 0.27
CA LEU A 103 -12.52 -5.37 -0.17
C LEU A 103 -11.88 -4.60 0.98
N PHE A 104 -12.50 -3.50 1.39
CA PHE A 104 -12.02 -2.66 2.48
C PHE A 104 -13.07 -2.58 3.59
N ASN A 105 -12.67 -2.82 4.84
CA ASN A 105 -13.55 -2.68 6.00
C ASN A 105 -13.15 -1.44 6.81
N LEU A 106 -13.54 -0.27 6.31
CA LEU A 106 -13.19 1.04 6.88
C LEU A 106 -14.35 1.73 7.62
N ASN A 107 -15.49 1.03 7.80
CA ASN A 107 -16.74 1.62 8.32
C ASN A 107 -16.61 2.26 9.72
N ASN A 108 -15.62 1.83 10.52
CA ASN A 108 -15.36 2.36 11.86
C ASN A 108 -13.94 2.93 12.01
N PHE A 109 -13.29 3.27 10.90
CA PHE A 109 -11.93 3.79 10.95
C PHE A 109 -11.90 5.18 11.59
N LEU A 110 -11.17 5.32 12.70
CA LEU A 110 -10.95 6.57 13.40
C LEU A 110 -9.48 6.66 13.84
N ASP A 111 -8.72 7.55 13.21
CA ASP A 111 -7.39 7.92 13.68
C ASP A 111 -7.53 9.01 14.76
N LYS A 112 -7.14 8.69 15.99
CA LYS A 112 -7.19 9.62 17.14
C LYS A 112 -5.91 10.46 17.27
N GLY A 113 -4.98 10.37 16.33
CA GLY A 113 -3.74 11.15 16.30
C GLY A 113 -3.94 12.62 15.91
N SER A 114 -3.11 13.49 16.49
CA SER A 114 -3.00 14.96 16.38
C SER A 114 -3.46 15.66 15.08
N PRO A 115 -3.80 16.97 15.14
CA PRO A 115 -4.55 17.69 14.11
C PRO A 115 -3.96 17.54 12.71
N ILE A 116 -4.86 17.24 11.79
CA ILE A 116 -4.61 17.01 10.37
C ILE A 116 -4.02 18.28 9.75
N VAL A 117 -2.72 18.27 9.46
CA VAL A 117 -2.13 19.22 8.49
C VAL A 117 -2.22 18.56 7.12
N VAL A 118 -3.40 18.63 6.47
CA VAL A 118 -3.46 18.41 5.02
C VAL A 118 -2.79 19.61 4.40
N LYS A 119 -1.48 19.51 4.14
CA LYS A 119 -0.89 20.35 3.09
C LYS A 119 -1.46 19.82 1.78
N CYS A 120 -2.60 20.39 1.37
CA CYS A 120 -3.02 20.31 -0.01
C CYS A 120 -1.84 20.72 -0.88
N LEU A 121 -1.67 19.96 -1.96
CA LEU A 121 -0.67 20.11 -3.02
C LEU A 121 -0.39 21.58 -3.37
#